data_AF-A0A1Q3W762-F1
#
_entry.id   AF-A0A1Q3W762-F1
#
_cell.length_a   1.000
_cell.length_b   1.000
_cell.length_c   1.000
_cell.angle_alpha   90.00
_cell.angle_beta   90.00
_cell.angle_gamma   90.00
#
_symmetry.space_group_name_H-M   'P 1'
#
loop_
_entity.id
_entity.type
_entity.pdbx_description
1 polymer ?
#
loop_
_entity_poly.entity_id
_entity_poly.type
_entity_poly.pdbx_seq_one_letter_code
_entity_poly.pdbx_strand_id
1 'polypeptide(L)'
;MNAVYKRISSIAEVQEFISKQTAQTGELLVIFDMDLTLTMPRLPAFIYLTIPEYRAKLQQILDPLTDSQRRKVLTLALQVAEQQLVEKDSPEIIKRIQAQQIKTIVLTASLTGQLNDEAPMELQRFKKLKDLGIVLEDNCSNKEIALDDLPAYNENCPTYYRGILCANGEPGTNMKGPVLVSFLQHIGFRPKQVIMVDDKKQHLDYVRQSLAALDPTIQFVSLEYVGAYKHIPPYIDEEKFIGYWKDLINQVLHAS
;
A
#
# COMPACT_ATOMS: atom_id res chain seq x y z
N MET A 1 -20.45 -10.25 12.02
CA MET A 1 -18.97 -10.12 11.96
C MET A 1 -18.43 -9.68 13.31
N ASN A 2 -17.70 -10.55 14.02
CA ASN A 2 -16.93 -10.14 15.20
C ASN A 2 -15.65 -9.46 14.69
N ALA A 3 -15.59 -8.14 14.81
CA ALA A 3 -14.45 -7.36 14.34
C ALA A 3 -13.51 -7.08 15.52
N VAL A 4 -12.24 -7.47 15.36
CA VAL A 4 -11.18 -7.07 16.28
C VAL A 4 -10.49 -5.86 15.68
N TYR A 5 -10.42 -4.76 16.42
CA TYR A 5 -9.62 -3.60 16.05
C TYR A 5 -8.53 -3.38 17.09
N LYS A 6 -7.30 -3.18 16.62
CA LYS A 6 -6.14 -2.88 17.47
C LYS A 6 -5.22 -1.90 16.76
N ARG A 7 -4.68 -0.95 17.51
CA ARG A 7 -3.51 -0.17 17.08
C ARG A 7 -2.25 -0.95 17.46
N ILE A 8 -1.40 -1.21 16.48
CA ILE A 8 -0.11 -1.90 16.65
C ILE A 8 1.02 -0.96 16.29
N SER A 9 2.15 -1.13 16.94
CA SER A 9 3.32 -0.27 16.78
C SER A 9 4.57 -1.00 16.29
N SER A 10 4.44 -2.32 16.07
CA SER A 10 5.40 -3.18 15.41
C SER A 10 4.69 -4.24 14.55
N ILE A 11 5.23 -4.54 13.37
CA ILE A 11 4.77 -5.65 12.51
C ILE A 11 4.89 -7.01 13.23
N ALA A 12 5.79 -7.14 14.22
CA ALA A 12 5.92 -8.37 15.01
C ALA A 12 4.63 -8.73 15.78
N GLU A 13 3.81 -7.73 16.15
CA GLU A 13 2.54 -7.93 16.87
C GLU A 13 1.53 -8.75 16.04
N VAL A 14 1.66 -8.79 14.72
CA VAL A 14 0.79 -9.58 13.82
C VAL A 14 0.85 -11.08 14.16
N GLN A 15 2.00 -11.57 14.63
CA GLN A 15 2.16 -12.99 14.99
C GLN A 15 1.26 -13.41 16.15
N GLU A 16 0.98 -12.50 17.09
CA GLU A 16 0.05 -12.75 18.20
C GLU A 16 -1.36 -13.02 17.67
N PHE A 17 -1.80 -12.27 16.66
CA PHE A 17 -3.13 -12.45 16.05
C PHE A 17 -3.21 -13.71 15.20
N ILE A 18 -2.13 -14.06 14.50
CA ILE A 18 -2.04 -15.31 13.75
C ILE A 18 -2.10 -16.51 14.70
N SER A 19 -1.34 -16.50 15.80
CA SER A 19 -1.33 -17.61 16.77
C SER A 19 -2.65 -17.80 17.52
N LYS A 20 -3.47 -16.76 17.64
CA LYS A 20 -4.80 -16.80 18.25
C LYS A 20 -5.93 -17.10 17.26
N GLN A 21 -5.61 -17.35 15.99
CA GLN A 21 -6.62 -17.58 14.97
C GLN A 21 -7.44 -18.85 15.24
N THR A 22 -8.66 -18.89 14.71
CA THR A 22 -9.50 -20.09 14.74
C THR A 22 -9.60 -20.77 13.37
N ALA A 23 -9.27 -20.03 12.30
CA ALA A 23 -9.25 -20.55 10.94
C ALA A 23 -8.07 -21.51 10.73
N GLN A 24 -8.24 -22.45 9.80
CA GLN A 24 -7.10 -23.24 9.31
C GLN A 24 -6.21 -22.34 8.47
N THR A 25 -4.91 -22.63 8.44
CA THR A 25 -3.93 -21.81 7.71
C THR A 25 -4.31 -21.56 6.23
N GLY A 26 -4.82 -22.57 5.54
CA GLY A 26 -5.25 -22.44 4.14
C GLY A 26 -6.49 -21.55 3.92
N GLU A 27 -7.14 -21.11 5.00
CA GLU A 27 -8.33 -20.27 5.01
C GLU A 27 -8.03 -18.85 5.54
N LEU A 28 -6.77 -18.58 5.89
CA LEU A 28 -6.31 -17.28 6.38
C LEU A 28 -5.69 -16.46 5.24
N LEU A 29 -6.04 -15.17 5.20
CA LEU A 29 -5.36 -14.17 4.38
C LEU A 29 -4.74 -13.10 5.29
N VAL A 30 -3.46 -12.85 5.11
CA VAL A 30 -2.76 -11.71 5.72
C VAL A 30 -2.50 -10.66 4.66
N ILE A 31 -2.88 -9.42 4.94
CA ILE A 31 -2.75 -8.29 4.03
C ILE A 31 -1.93 -7.22 4.71
N PHE A 32 -0.88 -6.75 4.04
CA PHE A 32 -0.11 -5.61 4.47
C PHE A 32 -0.32 -4.45 3.49
N ASP A 33 -0.55 -3.25 4.00
CA ASP A 33 -0.30 -2.06 3.20
C ASP A 33 1.22 -1.89 2.96
N MET A 34 1.58 -1.09 1.97
CA MET A 34 2.97 -0.87 1.60
C MET A 34 3.53 0.41 2.25
N ASP A 35 3.02 1.57 1.84
CA ASP A 35 3.59 2.87 2.19
C ASP A 35 3.23 3.25 3.62
N LEU A 36 4.22 3.66 4.43
CA LEU A 36 4.09 3.90 5.87
C LEU A 36 3.68 2.67 6.71
N THR A 37 3.69 1.47 6.12
CA THR A 37 3.46 0.20 6.82
C THR A 37 4.69 -0.72 6.71
N LEU A 38 5.04 -1.16 5.50
CA LEU A 38 6.24 -1.96 5.26
C LEU A 38 7.43 -1.10 4.86
N THR A 39 7.18 -0.08 4.05
CA THR A 39 8.20 0.81 3.52
C THR A 39 7.88 2.26 3.77
N MET A 40 8.90 3.10 3.84
CA MET A 40 8.75 4.55 3.88
C MET A 40 9.86 5.22 3.08
N PRO A 41 9.64 6.45 2.57
CA PRO A 41 10.70 7.23 1.97
C PRO A 41 11.85 7.47 2.95
N ARG A 42 13.09 7.47 2.44
CA ARG A 42 14.27 7.89 3.21
C ARG A 42 14.33 9.39 3.41
N LEU A 43 13.92 10.16 2.40
CA LEU A 43 13.97 11.61 2.43
C LEU A 43 12.71 12.16 3.13
N PRO A 44 12.86 13.00 4.18
CA PRO A 44 11.73 13.59 4.91
C PRO A 44 10.77 14.37 4.02
N ALA A 45 11.26 14.95 2.91
CA ALA A 45 10.47 15.71 1.96
C ALA A 45 9.27 14.91 1.40
N PHE A 46 9.41 13.59 1.29
CA PHE A 46 8.37 12.69 0.77
C PHE A 46 7.45 12.11 1.85
N ILE A 47 7.66 12.48 3.11
CA ILE A 47 6.81 12.08 4.25
C ILE A 47 5.95 13.27 4.70
N TYR A 48 5.66 14.20 3.77
CA TYR A 48 4.92 15.43 4.01
C TYR A 48 3.53 15.23 4.64
N LEU A 49 2.92 14.05 4.51
CA LEU A 49 1.64 13.75 5.14
C LEU A 49 1.74 13.58 6.66
N THR A 50 2.91 13.23 7.20
CA THR A 50 3.09 13.01 8.65
C THR A 50 3.57 14.25 9.39
N ILE A 51 4.13 15.23 8.69
CA ILE A 51 4.64 16.49 9.27
C ILE A 51 3.73 17.66 8.83
N PRO A 52 2.89 18.22 9.73
CA PRO A 52 1.91 19.26 9.38
C PRO A 52 2.50 20.47 8.63
N GLU A 53 3.71 20.90 9.01
CA GLU A 53 4.42 22.02 8.40
C GLU A 53 4.75 21.72 6.93
N TYR A 54 5.20 20.49 6.63
CA TYR A 54 5.49 20.07 5.26
C TYR A 54 4.23 19.94 4.42
N ARG A 55 3.11 19.52 5.02
CA ARG A 55 1.81 19.50 4.33
C ARG A 55 1.40 20.90 3.88
N ALA A 56 1.49 21.89 4.78
CA ALA A 56 1.13 23.28 4.46
C ALA A 56 2.02 23.87 3.36
N LYS A 57 3.34 23.63 3.45
CA LYS A 57 4.29 24.08 2.42
C LYS A 57 4.06 23.40 1.08
N LEU A 58 3.85 22.09 1.08
CA LEU A 58 3.57 21.36 -0.15
C LEU A 58 2.29 21.85 -0.82
N GLN A 59 1.25 22.16 -0.03
CA GLN A 59 0.02 22.74 -0.58
C GLN A 59 0.33 24.03 -1.35
N GLN A 60 1.08 24.96 -0.76
CA GLN A 60 1.49 26.21 -1.42
C GLN A 60 2.32 25.97 -2.68
N ILE A 61 3.21 24.98 -2.68
CA ILE A 61 4.03 24.62 -3.84
C ILE A 61 3.16 24.06 -4.99
N LEU A 62 2.12 23.28 -4.66
CA LEU A 62 1.24 22.62 -5.63
C LEU A 62 0.00 23.44 -6.01
N ASP A 63 -0.27 24.57 -5.33
CA ASP A 63 -1.42 25.45 -5.59
C ASP A 63 -1.48 25.97 -7.04
N PRO A 64 -0.36 26.33 -7.70
CA PRO A 64 -0.40 26.81 -9.08
C PRO A 64 -0.70 25.71 -10.13
N LEU A 65 -0.67 24.44 -9.74
CA LEU A 65 -0.82 23.32 -10.67
C LEU A 65 -2.29 22.94 -10.85
N THR A 66 -2.65 22.50 -12.06
CA THR A 66 -3.92 21.80 -12.30
C THR A 66 -3.98 20.50 -11.51
N ASP A 67 -5.18 19.97 -11.28
CA ASP A 67 -5.35 18.69 -10.58
C ASP A 67 -4.57 17.55 -11.25
N SER A 68 -4.58 17.49 -12.59
CA SER A 68 -3.83 16.48 -13.34
C SER A 68 -2.31 16.59 -13.10
N GLN A 69 -1.76 17.80 -13.17
CA GLN A 69 -0.33 18.05 -12.90
C GLN A 69 0.03 17.71 -11.45
N ARG A 70 -0.78 18.15 -10.49
CA ARG A 70 -0.59 17.83 -9.06
C ARG A 70 -0.52 16.32 -8.84
N ARG A 71 -1.44 15.57 -9.45
CA ARG A 71 -1.47 14.11 -9.38
C ARG A 71 -0.21 13.49 -9.97
N LYS A 72 0.22 13.92 -11.16
CA LYS A 72 1.47 13.45 -11.79
C LYS A 72 2.69 13.72 -10.90
N VAL A 73 2.80 14.91 -10.31
CA VAL A 73 3.92 15.26 -9.41
C VAL A 73 3.93 14.38 -8.16
N LEU A 74 2.78 14.17 -7.52
CA LEU A 74 2.68 13.32 -6.34
C LEU A 74 2.98 11.84 -6.66
N THR A 75 2.51 11.34 -7.81
CA THR A 75 2.83 9.99 -8.29
C THR A 75 4.32 9.85 -8.56
N LEU A 76 4.92 10.81 -9.27
CA LEU A 76 6.36 10.81 -9.56
C LEU A 76 7.18 10.86 -8.28
N ALA A 77 6.78 11.67 -7.29
CA ALA A 77 7.43 11.73 -5.98
C ALA A 77 7.51 10.35 -5.32
N LEU A 78 6.42 9.58 -5.34
CA LEU A 78 6.39 8.21 -4.79
C LEU A 78 7.24 7.22 -5.62
N GLN A 79 7.37 7.45 -6.93
CA GLN A 79 8.21 6.63 -7.80
C GLN A 79 9.69 6.88 -7.57
N VAL A 80 10.14 8.14 -7.55
CA VAL A 80 11.57 8.47 -7.44
C VAL A 80 12.09 8.39 -6.00
N ALA A 81 11.20 8.46 -5.01
CA ALA A 81 11.61 8.39 -3.61
C ALA A 81 12.29 7.05 -3.30
N GLU A 82 13.56 7.13 -2.92
CA GLU A 82 14.28 5.99 -2.35
C GLU A 82 13.56 5.50 -1.10
N GLN A 83 13.23 4.20 -1.09
CA GLN A 83 12.50 3.57 0.00
C GLN A 83 13.44 2.87 0.98
N GLN A 84 12.99 2.78 2.22
CA GLN A 84 13.57 1.93 3.25
C GLN A 84 12.46 1.14 3.94
N LEU A 85 12.84 0.04 4.59
CA LEU A 85 11.95 -0.64 5.51
C LEU A 85 11.61 0.28 6.69
N VAL A 86 10.35 0.27 7.13
CA VAL A 86 9.99 0.90 8.41
C VAL A 86 10.63 0.13 9.56
N GLU A 87 10.45 -1.20 9.55
CA GLU A 87 11.03 -2.13 10.52
C GLU A 87 11.94 -3.14 9.79
N LYS A 88 13.21 -3.22 10.21
CA LYS A 88 14.24 -4.04 9.56
C LYS A 88 13.93 -5.54 9.52
N ASP A 89 13.12 -6.02 10.46
CA ASP A 89 12.72 -7.42 10.61
C ASP A 89 11.44 -7.79 9.87
N SER A 90 10.75 -6.81 9.23
CA SER A 90 9.53 -7.06 8.44
C SER A 90 9.70 -8.18 7.39
N PRO A 91 10.81 -8.27 6.63
CA PRO A 91 11.01 -9.36 5.68
C PRO A 91 10.97 -10.75 6.33
N GLU A 92 11.67 -10.93 7.45
CA GLU A 92 11.73 -12.22 8.16
C GLU A 92 10.40 -12.53 8.86
N ILE A 93 9.65 -11.53 9.31
CA ILE A 93 8.28 -11.74 9.83
C ILE A 93 7.37 -12.24 8.73
N ILE A 94 7.32 -11.57 7.57
CA ILE A 94 6.49 -11.96 6.43
C ILE A 94 6.84 -13.37 5.97
N LYS A 95 8.14 -13.67 5.83
CA LYS A 95 8.63 -15.00 5.47
C LYS A 95 8.17 -16.08 6.45
N ARG A 96 8.19 -15.81 7.76
CA ARG A 96 7.67 -16.74 8.78
C ARG A 96 6.16 -16.95 8.70
N ILE A 97 5.40 -15.93 8.28
CA ILE A 97 3.96 -16.06 8.03
C ILE A 97 3.72 -16.96 6.81
N GLN A 98 4.44 -16.71 5.71
CA GLN A 98 4.35 -17.51 4.48
C GLN A 98 4.76 -18.97 4.70
N ALA A 99 5.80 -19.21 5.51
CA ALA A 99 6.27 -20.56 5.84
C ALA A 99 5.20 -21.43 6.52
N GLN A 100 4.21 -20.81 7.16
CA GLN A 100 3.06 -21.52 7.73
C GLN A 100 2.05 -21.95 6.66
N GLN A 101 2.23 -21.59 5.39
CA GLN A 101 1.28 -21.74 4.26
C GLN A 101 0.11 -20.73 4.32
N ILE A 102 0.31 -19.59 4.97
CA ILE A 102 -0.69 -18.51 5.03
C ILE A 102 -0.58 -17.65 3.77
N LYS A 103 -1.69 -17.50 3.05
CA LYS A 103 -1.77 -16.57 1.92
C LYS A 103 -1.51 -15.15 2.43
N THR A 104 -0.53 -14.49 1.82
CA THR A 104 -0.04 -13.16 2.21
C THR A 104 0.13 -12.32 0.96
N ILE A 105 -0.47 -11.14 0.96
CA ILE A 105 -0.36 -10.15 -0.12
C ILE A 105 -0.03 -8.78 0.44
N VAL A 106 0.46 -7.91 -0.43
CA VAL A 106 0.45 -6.47 -0.21
C VAL A 106 -0.74 -5.86 -0.94
N LEU A 107 -1.48 -4.95 -0.29
CA LEU A 107 -2.59 -4.21 -0.88
C LEU A 107 -2.33 -2.72 -0.75
N THR A 108 -2.02 -2.06 -1.87
CA THR A 108 -1.65 -0.64 -1.92
C THR A 108 -2.69 0.18 -2.69
N ALA A 109 -2.85 1.44 -2.30
CA ALA A 109 -3.68 2.40 -3.04
C ALA A 109 -2.96 2.98 -4.28
N SER A 110 -1.74 2.50 -4.58
CA SER A 110 -0.95 2.97 -5.73
C SER A 110 -1.68 2.80 -7.06
N LEU A 111 -1.37 3.72 -7.97
CA LEU A 111 -1.75 3.63 -9.38
C LEU A 111 -1.10 2.41 -10.06
N THR A 112 -1.70 1.97 -11.15
CA THR A 112 -1.20 0.90 -12.04
C THR A 112 -0.83 1.45 -13.40
N GLY A 113 -0.06 0.66 -14.16
CA GLY A 113 0.36 1.01 -15.51
C GLY A 113 1.58 1.92 -15.53
N GLN A 114 1.84 2.50 -16.70
CA GLN A 114 3.04 3.30 -16.95
C GLN A 114 2.81 4.78 -16.64
N LEU A 115 3.84 5.42 -16.08
CA LEU A 115 3.93 6.87 -16.05
C LEU A 115 5.09 7.26 -16.97
N ASN A 116 4.78 7.91 -18.10
CA ASN A 116 5.75 8.16 -19.18
C ASN A 116 6.33 6.84 -19.73
N ASP A 117 7.53 6.85 -20.31
CA ASP A 117 8.21 5.67 -20.90
C ASP A 117 8.86 4.72 -19.87
N GLU A 118 8.48 4.83 -18.60
CA GLU A 118 9.02 4.01 -17.52
C GLU A 118 8.31 2.65 -17.41
N ALA A 119 8.95 1.72 -16.70
CA ALA A 119 8.34 0.43 -16.39
C ALA A 119 6.97 0.60 -15.66
N PRO A 120 6.03 -0.36 -15.80
CA PRO A 120 4.75 -0.28 -15.10
C PRO A 120 4.91 -0.19 -13.57
N MET A 121 4.04 0.58 -12.92
CA MET A 121 4.14 0.92 -11.50
C MET A 121 4.13 -0.30 -10.58
N GLU A 122 3.27 -1.28 -10.86
CA GLU A 122 3.21 -2.54 -10.13
C GLU A 122 4.53 -3.33 -10.20
N LEU A 123 5.21 -3.32 -11.36
CA LEU A 123 6.54 -3.91 -11.51
C LEU A 123 7.59 -3.12 -10.70
N GLN A 124 7.56 -1.79 -10.73
CA GLN A 124 8.47 -0.97 -9.93
C GLN A 124 8.30 -1.23 -8.43
N ARG A 125 7.05 -1.32 -7.94
CA ARG A 125 6.74 -1.63 -6.54
C ARG A 125 7.24 -3.02 -6.15
N PHE A 126 7.04 -4.01 -7.02
CA PHE A 126 7.57 -5.34 -6.85
C PHE A 126 9.09 -5.35 -6.71
N LYS A 127 9.81 -4.67 -7.61
CA LYS A 127 11.27 -4.54 -7.52
C LYS A 127 11.69 -3.88 -6.21
N LYS A 128 11.06 -2.77 -5.80
CA LYS A 128 11.35 -2.08 -4.53
C LYS A 128 11.19 -3.00 -3.32
N LEU A 129 10.10 -3.75 -3.22
CA LEU A 129 9.90 -4.68 -2.10
C LEU A 129 10.93 -5.81 -2.13
N LYS A 130 11.23 -6.35 -3.31
CA LYS A 130 12.23 -7.41 -3.49
C LYS A 130 13.63 -6.96 -3.10
N ASP A 131 14.03 -5.74 -3.48
CA ASP A 131 15.32 -5.14 -3.11
C ASP A 131 15.44 -4.90 -1.59
N LEU A 132 14.31 -4.71 -0.91
CA LEU A 132 14.22 -4.61 0.55
C LEU A 132 14.04 -5.97 1.23
N GLY A 133 14.13 -7.08 0.50
CA GLY A 133 14.04 -8.45 1.02
C GLY A 133 12.61 -8.99 1.20
N ILE A 134 11.58 -8.23 0.84
CA ILE A 134 10.18 -8.66 0.92
C ILE A 134 9.80 -9.35 -0.39
N VAL A 135 9.58 -10.66 -0.32
CA VAL A 135 9.21 -11.49 -1.49
C VAL A 135 7.84 -12.12 -1.26
N LEU A 136 6.88 -11.82 -2.15
CA LEU A 136 5.48 -12.26 -2.07
C LEU A 136 5.09 -13.17 -3.24
N GLU A 137 6.05 -13.54 -4.09
CA GLU A 137 5.84 -14.33 -5.30
C GLU A 137 5.15 -15.67 -4.97
N ASP A 138 4.24 -16.09 -5.86
CA ASP A 138 3.54 -17.39 -5.85
C ASP A 138 2.65 -17.71 -4.62
N ASN A 139 2.40 -16.75 -3.73
CA ASN A 139 1.64 -17.02 -2.52
C ASN A 139 0.11 -17.11 -2.74
N CYS A 140 -0.42 -16.32 -3.68
CA CYS A 140 -1.84 -16.32 -4.03
C CYS A 140 -2.09 -16.76 -5.47
N SER A 141 -1.40 -16.13 -6.43
CA SER A 141 -1.45 -16.43 -7.85
C SER A 141 -0.06 -16.19 -8.45
N ASN A 142 0.31 -16.99 -9.45
CA ASN A 142 1.53 -16.80 -10.25
C ASN A 142 1.28 -15.98 -11.54
N LYS A 143 0.01 -15.64 -11.81
CA LYS A 143 -0.40 -14.82 -12.95
C LYS A 143 -0.60 -13.39 -12.52
N GLU A 144 -0.23 -12.47 -13.40
CA GLU A 144 -0.74 -11.10 -13.37
C GLU A 144 -2.25 -11.13 -13.65
N ILE A 145 -3.01 -10.33 -12.90
CA ILE A 145 -4.47 -10.25 -13.04
C ILE A 145 -4.84 -8.77 -13.07
N ALA A 146 -5.26 -8.28 -14.23
CA ALA A 146 -5.96 -7.01 -14.35
C ALA A 146 -7.44 -7.22 -13.97
N LEU A 147 -7.96 -6.37 -13.09
CA LEU A 147 -9.36 -6.40 -12.63
C LEU A 147 -10.17 -5.43 -13.49
N ASP A 148 -10.48 -5.84 -14.72
CA ASP A 148 -11.20 -5.06 -15.72
C ASP A 148 -12.73 -5.01 -15.49
N ASP A 149 -13.21 -5.73 -14.48
CA ASP A 149 -14.57 -5.61 -13.92
C ASP A 149 -14.76 -4.35 -13.05
N LEU A 150 -13.66 -3.67 -12.69
CA LEU A 150 -13.68 -2.43 -11.92
C LEU A 150 -13.44 -1.21 -12.83
N PRO A 151 -13.94 -0.01 -12.45
CA PRO A 151 -13.73 1.20 -13.23
C PRO A 151 -12.24 1.49 -13.45
N ALA A 152 -11.88 1.75 -14.70
CA ALA A 152 -10.55 2.22 -15.03
C ALA A 152 -10.32 3.65 -14.52
N TYR A 153 -9.10 3.94 -14.09
CA TYR A 153 -8.64 5.27 -13.74
C TYR A 153 -7.31 5.54 -14.45
N ASN A 154 -7.22 6.71 -15.10
CA ASN A 154 -6.08 7.07 -15.95
C ASN A 154 -5.74 5.97 -16.97
N GLU A 155 -6.77 5.47 -17.66
CA GLU A 155 -6.68 4.40 -18.68
C GLU A 155 -6.16 3.04 -18.18
N ASN A 156 -6.00 2.86 -16.88
CA ASN A 156 -5.52 1.63 -16.26
C ASN A 156 -6.57 1.04 -15.32
N CYS A 157 -6.47 -0.27 -15.06
CA CYS A 157 -7.32 -0.98 -14.10
C CYS A 157 -6.52 -1.40 -12.87
N PRO A 158 -7.16 -1.66 -11.72
CA PRO A 158 -6.49 -2.32 -10.59
C PRO A 158 -5.83 -3.63 -11.03
N THR A 159 -4.64 -3.92 -10.53
CA THR A 159 -3.83 -5.03 -11.00
C THR A 159 -3.19 -5.77 -9.84
N TYR A 160 -3.30 -7.10 -9.85
CA TYR A 160 -2.47 -7.99 -9.06
C TYR A 160 -1.20 -8.37 -9.83
N TYR A 161 -0.04 -8.12 -9.23
CA TYR A 161 1.26 -8.46 -9.78
C TYR A 161 2.16 -9.07 -8.70
N ARG A 162 2.45 -10.37 -8.81
CA ARG A 162 3.44 -11.09 -7.97
C ARG A 162 3.30 -10.85 -6.46
N GLY A 163 2.08 -10.96 -5.95
CA GLY A 163 1.80 -10.78 -4.53
C GLY A 163 1.42 -9.36 -4.11
N ILE A 164 1.44 -8.40 -5.04
CA ILE A 164 1.05 -7.01 -4.81
C ILE A 164 -0.25 -6.74 -5.54
N LEU A 165 -1.27 -6.29 -4.81
CA LEU A 165 -2.54 -5.85 -5.34
C LEU A 165 -2.58 -4.31 -5.33
N CYS A 166 -2.46 -3.70 -6.50
CA CYS A 166 -2.53 -2.27 -6.69
C CYS A 166 -3.97 -1.86 -6.99
N ALA A 167 -4.55 -1.02 -6.13
CA ALA A 167 -5.96 -0.66 -6.22
C ALA A 167 -6.29 0.38 -7.31
N ASN A 168 -5.28 0.95 -7.96
CA ASN A 168 -5.41 2.01 -8.97
C ASN A 168 -6.39 3.12 -8.56
N GLY A 169 -6.31 3.59 -7.31
CA GLY A 169 -7.28 4.51 -6.76
C GLY A 169 -7.04 5.96 -7.20
N GLU A 170 -8.11 6.68 -7.54
CA GLU A 170 -8.08 8.14 -7.64
C GLU A 170 -7.76 8.74 -6.24
N PRO A 171 -6.94 9.80 -6.14
CA PRO A 171 -6.73 10.49 -4.87
C PRO A 171 -8.04 10.90 -4.19
N GLY A 172 -8.21 10.49 -2.94
CA GLY A 172 -9.44 10.74 -2.18
C GLY A 172 -10.52 9.66 -2.34
N THR A 173 -10.33 8.70 -3.23
CA THR A 173 -11.13 7.47 -3.30
C THR A 173 -10.41 6.33 -2.57
N ASN A 174 -11.18 5.51 -1.86
CA ASN A 174 -10.67 4.29 -1.26
C ASN A 174 -11.18 3.13 -2.10
N MET A 175 -10.30 2.48 -2.88
CA MET A 175 -10.67 1.37 -3.76
C MET A 175 -10.20 0.00 -3.24
N LYS A 176 -9.45 -0.04 -2.15
CA LYS A 176 -8.84 -1.27 -1.62
C LYS A 176 -9.86 -2.37 -1.34
N GLY A 177 -11.05 -2.01 -0.84
CA GLY A 177 -12.12 -2.95 -0.52
C GLY A 177 -12.68 -3.69 -1.73
N PRO A 178 -13.30 -2.99 -2.70
CA PRO A 178 -13.79 -3.59 -3.94
C PRO A 178 -12.71 -4.33 -4.73
N VAL A 179 -11.50 -3.77 -4.78
CA VAL A 179 -10.34 -4.40 -5.43
C VAL A 179 -10.00 -5.74 -4.79
N LEU A 180 -9.96 -5.82 -3.45
CA LEU A 180 -9.72 -7.09 -2.77
C LEU A 180 -10.84 -8.10 -3.07
N VAL A 181 -12.10 -7.67 -3.04
CA VAL A 181 -13.25 -8.53 -3.32
C VAL A 181 -13.17 -9.11 -4.74
N SER A 182 -12.96 -8.26 -5.74
CA SER A 182 -12.81 -8.69 -7.14
C SER A 182 -11.63 -9.65 -7.31
N PHE A 183 -10.47 -9.34 -6.71
CA PHE A 183 -9.31 -10.23 -6.74
C PHE A 183 -9.61 -11.61 -6.15
N LEU A 184 -10.24 -11.68 -4.97
CA LEU A 184 -10.60 -12.94 -4.32
C LEU A 184 -11.55 -13.79 -5.18
N GLN A 185 -12.51 -13.14 -5.85
CA GLN A 185 -13.42 -13.80 -6.79
C GLN A 185 -12.66 -14.36 -8.00
N HIS A 186 -11.75 -13.59 -8.59
CA HIS A 186 -10.95 -14.00 -9.75
C HIS A 186 -10.08 -15.24 -9.47
N ILE A 187 -9.48 -15.32 -8.27
CA ILE A 187 -8.65 -16.47 -7.89
C ILE A 187 -9.45 -17.62 -7.25
N GLY A 188 -10.77 -17.46 -7.12
CA GLY A 188 -11.64 -18.46 -6.47
C GLY A 188 -11.33 -18.72 -5.00
N PHE A 189 -10.66 -17.78 -4.32
CA PHE A 189 -10.25 -17.95 -2.92
C PHE A 189 -11.25 -17.29 -1.97
N ARG A 190 -11.68 -18.04 -0.96
CA ARG A 190 -12.65 -17.60 0.05
C ARG A 190 -12.05 -17.74 1.44
N PRO A 191 -11.34 -16.71 1.95
CA PRO A 191 -10.78 -16.77 3.30
C PRO A 191 -11.89 -16.80 4.34
N LYS A 192 -11.74 -17.59 5.39
CA LYS A 192 -12.61 -17.51 6.58
C LYS A 192 -12.18 -16.40 7.54
N GLN A 193 -10.90 -16.03 7.48
CA GLN A 193 -10.33 -14.97 8.29
C GLN A 193 -9.38 -14.11 7.47
N VAL A 194 -9.46 -12.81 7.66
CA VAL A 194 -8.54 -11.82 7.08
C VAL A 194 -7.93 -10.99 8.21
N ILE A 195 -6.60 -10.89 8.21
CA ILE A 195 -5.85 -9.98 9.07
C ILE A 195 -5.24 -8.92 8.17
N MET A 196 -5.63 -7.66 8.37
CA MET A 196 -5.11 -6.55 7.58
C MET A 196 -4.35 -5.56 8.46
N VAL A 197 -3.16 -5.18 7.99
CA VAL A 197 -2.30 -4.16 8.58
C VAL A 197 -2.23 -2.96 7.63
N ASP A 198 -2.60 -1.77 8.10
CA ASP A 198 -2.60 -0.54 7.30
C ASP A 198 -2.38 0.66 8.21
N ASP A 199 -1.68 1.70 7.74
CA ASP A 199 -1.43 2.92 8.51
C ASP A 199 -2.69 3.80 8.65
N LYS A 200 -3.72 3.53 7.85
CA LYS A 200 -4.95 4.32 7.80
C LYS A 200 -6.16 3.49 8.20
N LYS A 201 -6.75 3.84 9.35
CA LYS A 201 -8.00 3.23 9.85
C LYS A 201 -9.12 3.20 8.81
N GLN A 202 -9.29 4.25 8.02
CA GLN A 202 -10.32 4.33 6.98
C GLN A 202 -10.16 3.23 5.90
N HIS A 203 -8.93 2.81 5.58
CA HIS A 203 -8.67 1.71 4.66
C HIS A 203 -9.12 0.38 5.27
N LEU A 204 -8.76 0.13 6.53
CA LEU A 204 -9.19 -1.05 7.28
C LEU A 204 -10.71 -1.14 7.35
N ASP A 205 -11.38 -0.05 7.71
CA ASP A 205 -12.83 0.01 7.83
C ASP A 205 -13.53 -0.31 6.50
N TYR A 206 -13.01 0.22 5.39
CA TYR A 206 -13.62 0.04 4.08
C TYR A 206 -13.40 -1.37 3.51
N VAL A 207 -12.20 -1.94 3.69
CA VAL A 207 -11.93 -3.34 3.34
C VAL A 207 -12.81 -4.28 4.15
N ARG A 208 -12.95 -4.04 5.46
CA ARG A 208 -13.86 -4.79 6.33
C ARG A 208 -15.30 -4.75 5.83
N GLN A 209 -15.80 -3.58 5.47
CA GLN A 209 -17.16 -3.42 4.94
C GLN A 209 -17.35 -4.18 3.62
N SER A 210 -16.36 -4.11 2.72
CA SER A 210 -16.41 -4.80 1.42
C SER A 210 -16.41 -6.33 1.59
N LEU A 211 -15.59 -6.85 2.49
CA LEU A 211 -15.57 -8.28 2.82
C LEU A 211 -16.87 -8.72 3.52
N ALA A 212 -17.44 -7.88 4.40
CA ALA A 212 -18.72 -8.18 5.04
C ALA A 212 -19.87 -8.27 4.05
N ALA A 213 -19.84 -7.43 3.01
CA ALA A 213 -20.82 -7.45 1.93
C ALA A 213 -20.64 -8.67 1.01
N LEU A 214 -19.40 -9.13 0.80
CA LEU A 214 -19.09 -10.36 0.07
C LEU A 214 -19.57 -11.61 0.84
N ASP A 215 -19.21 -11.72 2.11
CA ASP A 215 -19.59 -12.82 2.99
C ASP A 215 -19.52 -12.38 4.47
N PRO A 216 -20.67 -12.26 5.19
CA PRO A 216 -20.71 -11.77 6.56
C PRO A 216 -20.10 -12.73 7.59
N THR A 217 -19.75 -13.97 7.18
CA THR A 217 -19.09 -14.97 8.04
C THR A 217 -17.58 -14.81 8.10
N ILE A 218 -16.99 -14.05 7.18
CA ILE A 218 -15.56 -13.74 7.20
C ILE A 218 -15.23 -12.99 8.49
N GLN A 219 -14.27 -13.52 9.25
CA GLN A 219 -13.71 -12.82 10.41
C GLN A 219 -12.67 -11.81 9.94
N PHE A 220 -12.73 -10.59 10.47
CA PHE A 220 -11.81 -9.52 10.08
C PHE A 220 -11.09 -8.94 11.30
N VAL A 221 -9.76 -8.97 11.26
CA VAL A 221 -8.87 -8.36 12.25
C VAL A 221 -8.25 -7.11 11.62
N SER A 222 -8.60 -5.95 12.15
CA SER A 222 -8.10 -4.63 11.74
C SER A 222 -6.93 -4.23 12.62
N LEU A 223 -5.73 -4.15 12.04
CA LEU A 223 -4.51 -3.72 12.73
C LEU A 223 -4.06 -2.37 12.18
N GLU A 224 -4.38 -1.28 12.87
CA GLU A 224 -3.91 0.06 12.49
C GLU A 224 -2.45 0.21 12.91
N TYR A 225 -1.58 0.33 11.92
CA TYR A 225 -0.15 0.42 12.12
C TYR A 225 0.27 1.87 12.39
N VAL A 226 0.95 2.09 13.52
CA VAL A 226 1.47 3.40 13.92
C VAL A 226 2.99 3.41 14.07
N GLY A 227 3.67 2.32 13.68
CA GLY A 227 5.12 2.18 13.86
C GLY A 227 5.92 3.17 13.01
N ALA A 228 5.46 3.53 11.81
CA ALA A 228 6.16 4.47 10.93
C ALA A 228 6.42 5.85 11.57
N TYR A 229 5.54 6.31 12.45
CA TYR A 229 5.71 7.59 13.15
C TYR A 229 6.88 7.59 14.15
N LYS A 230 7.39 6.41 14.54
CA LYS A 230 8.61 6.28 15.37
C LYS A 230 9.90 6.38 14.56
N HIS A 231 9.82 6.26 13.23
CA HIS A 231 10.96 6.17 12.33
C HIS A 231 11.05 7.36 11.36
N ILE A 232 10.37 8.47 11.67
CA ILE A 232 10.42 9.69 10.87
C ILE A 232 11.88 10.16 10.79
N PRO A 233 12.48 10.24 9.58
CA PRO A 233 13.83 10.73 9.39
C PRO A 233 13.96 12.19 9.87
N PRO A 234 15.17 12.63 10.24
CA PRO A 234 15.40 13.96 10.80
C PRO A 234 14.97 15.08 9.84
N TYR A 235 14.60 16.22 10.41
CA TYR A 235 14.15 17.41 9.68
C TYR A 235 15.04 17.76 8.47
N ILE A 236 14.40 18.07 7.34
CA ILE A 236 15.05 18.67 6.17
C ILE A 236 14.85 20.20 6.20
N ASP A 237 15.90 20.93 5.83
CA ASP A 237 15.81 22.38 5.67
C ASP A 237 14.82 22.77 4.56
N GLU A 238 14.21 23.94 4.74
CA GLU A 238 13.13 24.43 3.88
C GLU A 238 13.57 24.63 2.43
N GLU A 239 14.78 25.13 2.20
CA GLU A 239 15.30 25.38 0.86
C GLU A 239 15.40 24.08 0.07
N LYS A 240 15.97 23.03 0.68
CA LYS A 240 16.02 21.70 0.05
C LYS A 240 14.64 21.08 -0.11
N PHE A 241 13.74 21.23 0.86
CA PHE A 241 12.36 20.76 0.73
C PHE A 241 11.70 21.35 -0.51
N ILE A 242 11.76 22.68 -0.67
CA ILE A 242 11.19 23.38 -1.82
C ILE A 242 11.88 22.96 -3.12
N GLY A 243 13.21 22.83 -3.10
CA GLY A 243 14.02 22.40 -4.24
C GLY A 243 13.55 21.06 -4.81
N TYR A 244 13.43 20.03 -3.97
CA TYR A 244 12.97 18.70 -4.38
C TYR A 244 11.61 18.73 -5.09
N TRP A 245 10.64 19.47 -4.55
CA TRP A 245 9.31 19.54 -5.15
C TRP A 245 9.29 20.37 -6.43
N LYS A 246 10.08 21.45 -6.53
CA LYS A 246 10.22 22.21 -7.77
C LYS A 246 10.84 21.37 -8.89
N ASP A 247 11.84 20.56 -8.58
CA ASP A 247 12.47 19.67 -9.56
C ASP A 247 11.48 18.64 -10.11
N LEU A 248 10.65 18.06 -9.25
CA LEU A 248 9.57 17.15 -9.67
C LEU A 248 8.52 17.86 -10.54
N ILE A 249 8.14 19.08 -10.18
CA ILE A 249 7.22 19.90 -10.99
C ILE A 249 7.80 20.14 -12.38
N ASN A 250 9.07 20.55 -12.46
CA ASN A 250 9.74 20.80 -13.74
C ASN A 250 9.76 19.53 -14.61
N GLN A 251 10.04 18.36 -14.02
CA GLN A 251 9.99 17.08 -14.75
C GLN A 251 8.60 16.80 -15.33
N VAL A 252 7.52 17.04 -14.56
CA VAL A 252 6.15 16.81 -15.03
C VAL A 252 5.72 17.83 -16.09
N LEU A 253 6.14 19.09 -15.98
CA LEU A 253 5.76 20.14 -16.91
C LEU A 253 6.55 20.11 -18.23
N HIS A 254 7.74 19.50 -18.24
CA HIS A 254 8.62 19.45 -19.41
C HIS A 254 8.78 18.04 -20.01
N ALA A 255 8.15 17.02 -19.44
CA ALA A 255 7.97 15.73 -20.10
C ALA A 255 7.13 15.94 -21.37
N SER A 256 7.81 15.90 -22.52
CA SER A 256 7.26 16.12 -23.87
C SER A 256 6.69 14.83 -24.42
#